data_AF-A0A2E3MYC3-F1
#
_entry.id   AF-A0A2E3MYC3-F1
#
_cell.length_a   1.000
_cell.length_b   1.000
_cell.length_c   1.000
_cell.angle_alpha   90.00
_cell.angle_beta   90.00
_cell.angle_gamma   90.00
#
_symmetry.space_group_name_H-M   'P 1'
#
loop_
_entity.id
_entity.type
_entity.pdbx_description
1 polymer ?
#
loop_
_entity_poly.entity_id
_entity_poly.type
_entity_poly.pdbx_seq_one_letter_code
_entity_poly.pdbx_strand_id
1 'polypeptide(L)'
;MDVEAFRKSLKFQCTATSETVLTELGMLRQWDQGTELELADRPEAELADGPEAELADGPNAELADRPEYRGCYLVACGSPVAMILFFVSKVMLDRGANPWFGVVFLVAAIVATIASIVGLLRARNSVKLRAEYDRKAGKSAQTDPDKNAGKLSRIDLDHRRYELVAGLVQLLSADIRSDALLAVDIDFRAHDHREKRLPTRYIGDGNINSYIDHWLQLRGRLVDGTKFTIRLIEKQQLSRRQKNSASGKQKIKTKTKTSSEAILTLKVKPKRYPRIAQQHEVMDQYVKMPEWAVLKSVDVSGPQLTLRSTTTSVWSAGAELSKEGETPKEDAIKCDGVQWVAMMLVSSYEVLKRSR
;
A
#
# COMPACT_ATOMS: atom_id res chain seq x y z
N MET A 1 -7.85 -14.48 -8.92
CA MET A 1 -7.77 -13.56 -10.07
C MET A 1 -7.20 -14.31 -11.28
N ASP A 2 -7.84 -14.22 -12.45
CA ASP A 2 -7.26 -14.73 -13.72
C ASP A 2 -6.32 -13.67 -14.31
N VAL A 3 -5.01 -13.91 -14.18
CA VAL A 3 -3.95 -12.99 -14.61
C VAL A 3 -3.96 -12.79 -16.13
N GLU A 4 -4.35 -13.81 -16.91
CA GLU A 4 -4.40 -13.68 -18.37
C GLU A 4 -5.57 -12.82 -18.82
N ALA A 5 -6.74 -12.99 -18.21
CA ALA A 5 -7.89 -12.13 -18.45
C ALA A 5 -7.60 -10.66 -18.07
N PHE A 6 -6.88 -10.46 -16.95
CA PHE A 6 -6.41 -9.13 -16.56
C PHE A 6 -5.42 -8.55 -17.59
N ARG A 7 -4.40 -9.30 -18.02
CA ARG A 7 -3.43 -8.83 -19.03
C ARG A 7 -4.11 -8.39 -20.33
N LYS A 8 -5.15 -9.10 -20.76
CA LYS A 8 -5.88 -8.79 -22.00
C LYS A 8 -6.74 -7.53 -21.88
N SER A 9 -7.36 -7.30 -20.73
CA SER A 9 -8.33 -6.23 -20.54
C SER A 9 -7.77 -4.97 -19.86
N LEU A 10 -6.72 -5.14 -19.05
CA LEU A 10 -6.20 -4.17 -18.07
C LEU A 10 -7.32 -3.58 -17.21
N LYS A 11 -8.32 -4.41 -16.87
CA LYS A 11 -9.42 -4.04 -15.99
C LYS A 11 -9.45 -4.98 -14.81
N PHE A 12 -9.41 -4.41 -13.62
CA PHE A 12 -9.59 -5.15 -12.38
C PHE A 12 -11.03 -4.97 -11.90
N GLN A 13 -11.77 -6.07 -11.83
CA GLN A 13 -13.13 -6.10 -11.31
C GLN A 13 -13.23 -7.13 -10.22
N CYS A 14 -13.55 -6.68 -9.01
CA CYS A 14 -13.69 -7.55 -7.85
C CYS A 14 -14.97 -7.19 -7.09
N THR A 15 -15.65 -8.19 -6.55
CA THR A 15 -16.76 -8.01 -5.60
C THR A 15 -16.53 -8.98 -4.45
N ALA A 16 -15.90 -8.50 -3.39
CA ALA A 16 -15.49 -9.32 -2.25
C ALA A 16 -15.52 -8.49 -0.96
N THR A 17 -15.11 -9.11 0.16
CA THR A 17 -14.90 -8.37 1.41
C THR A 17 -13.70 -7.42 1.28
N SER A 18 -13.61 -6.42 2.15
CA SER A 18 -12.49 -5.46 2.12
C SER A 18 -11.12 -6.13 2.24
N GLU A 19 -11.00 -7.18 3.06
CA GLU A 19 -9.75 -7.92 3.24
C GLU A 19 -9.32 -8.65 1.96
N THR A 20 -10.27 -9.31 1.29
CA THR A 20 -10.01 -9.97 0.02
C THR A 20 -9.61 -8.97 -1.05
N VAL A 21 -10.31 -7.82 -1.14
CA VAL A 21 -9.95 -6.74 -2.08
C VAL A 21 -8.53 -6.23 -1.83
N LEU A 22 -8.15 -5.98 -0.57
CA LEU A 22 -6.80 -5.52 -0.23
C LEU A 22 -5.74 -6.57 -0.57
N THR A 23 -6.04 -7.85 -0.32
CA THR A 23 -5.14 -8.96 -0.67
C THR A 23 -4.95 -9.04 -2.18
N GLU A 24 -6.01 -8.94 -2.97
CA GLU A 24 -5.93 -8.94 -4.44
C GLU A 24 -5.18 -7.73 -5.00
N LEU A 25 -5.39 -6.54 -4.44
CA LEU A 25 -4.62 -5.34 -4.82
C LEU A 25 -3.14 -5.46 -4.44
N GLY A 26 -2.85 -6.08 -3.29
CA GLY A 26 -1.48 -6.38 -2.86
C GLY A 26 -0.77 -7.34 -3.81
N MET A 27 -1.45 -8.41 -4.24
CA MET A 27 -0.94 -9.34 -5.26
C MET A 27 -0.69 -8.62 -6.59
N LEU A 28 -1.63 -7.77 -7.03
CA LEU A 28 -1.48 -6.99 -8.26
C LEU A 28 -0.27 -6.05 -8.20
N ARG A 29 -0.04 -5.39 -7.05
CA ARG A 29 1.13 -4.53 -6.82
C ARG A 29 2.44 -5.31 -6.86
N GLN A 30 2.50 -6.47 -6.20
CA GLN A 30 3.69 -7.32 -6.20
C GLN A 30 4.01 -7.84 -7.61
N TRP A 31 2.98 -8.22 -8.35
CA TRP A 31 3.09 -8.64 -9.74
C TRP A 31 3.63 -7.53 -10.65
N ASP A 32 3.08 -6.32 -10.52
CA ASP A 32 3.50 -5.12 -11.26
C ASP A 32 4.98 -4.77 -11.00
N GLN A 33 5.39 -4.85 -9.72
CA GLN A 33 6.77 -4.63 -9.30
C GLN A 33 7.74 -5.75 -9.74
N GLY A 34 7.23 -6.85 -10.28
CA GLY A 34 8.03 -7.98 -10.74
C GLY A 34 8.67 -8.77 -9.60
N THR A 35 8.11 -8.70 -8.38
CA THR A 35 8.61 -9.44 -7.21
C THR A 35 8.36 -10.95 -7.31
N GLU A 36 7.59 -11.39 -8.31
CA GLU A 36 7.19 -12.79 -8.52
C GLU A 36 8.33 -13.69 -9.04
N LEU A 37 9.50 -13.15 -9.39
CA LEU A 37 10.58 -13.90 -10.06
C LEU A 37 11.79 -14.29 -9.20
N GLU A 38 11.93 -13.81 -7.95
CA GLU A 38 13.02 -14.29 -7.07
C GLU A 38 12.70 -15.60 -6.32
N LEU A 39 11.45 -16.07 -6.33
CA LEU A 39 11.08 -17.33 -5.69
C LEU A 39 11.25 -18.56 -6.60
N ALA A 40 11.28 -18.37 -7.93
CA ALA A 40 11.43 -19.45 -8.90
C ALA A 40 12.90 -19.73 -9.28
N ASP A 41 13.79 -18.74 -9.16
CA ASP A 41 15.23 -18.89 -9.45
C ASP A 41 16.07 -19.13 -8.18
N ARG A 42 15.46 -19.62 -7.09
CA ARG A 42 16.24 -20.17 -5.98
C ARG A 42 16.84 -21.49 -6.48
N PRO A 43 18.16 -21.57 -6.75
CA PRO A 43 18.73 -22.81 -7.22
C PRO A 43 18.43 -23.90 -6.19
N GLU A 44 17.99 -25.07 -6.64
CA GLU A 44 17.94 -26.32 -5.86
C GLU A 44 19.35 -26.82 -5.47
N ALA A 45 20.30 -25.91 -5.25
CA ALA A 45 21.65 -26.17 -4.79
C ALA A 45 21.69 -25.82 -3.29
N GLU A 46 22.04 -26.68 -2.34
CA GLU A 46 22.75 -27.95 -2.41
C GLU A 46 22.19 -28.86 -1.31
N LEU A 47 21.49 -29.94 -1.69
CA LEU A 47 21.54 -31.19 -0.92
C LEU A 47 22.88 -31.85 -1.29
N ALA A 48 23.98 -31.24 -0.82
CA ALA A 48 25.30 -31.85 -0.93
C ALA A 48 25.43 -32.94 0.13
N ASP A 49 25.89 -34.08 -0.34
CA ASP A 49 26.14 -35.32 0.38
C ASP A 49 26.90 -35.10 1.70
N GLY A 50 26.36 -35.70 2.77
CA GLY A 50 27.09 -35.82 4.02
C GLY A 50 28.35 -36.66 3.80
N PRO A 51 29.46 -36.34 4.49
CA PRO A 51 30.70 -37.10 4.33
C PRO A 51 30.48 -38.52 4.84
N GLU A 52 30.76 -39.49 3.97
CA GLU A 52 30.96 -40.89 4.33
C GLU A 52 31.96 -40.97 5.49
N ALA A 53 31.51 -41.52 6.61
CA ALA A 53 32.36 -41.82 7.75
C ALA A 53 33.28 -42.99 7.38
N GLU A 54 34.56 -42.68 7.13
CA GLU A 54 35.61 -43.69 7.08
C GLU A 54 35.74 -44.36 8.46
N LEU A 55 35.42 -45.65 8.48
CA LEU A 55 35.79 -46.62 9.50
C LEU A 55 37.31 -46.83 9.45
N ALA A 56 38.00 -46.46 10.52
CA ALA A 56 39.37 -46.87 10.78
C ALA A 56 39.42 -47.73 12.06
N ASP A 57 39.89 -48.96 11.88
CA ASP A 57 40.10 -49.99 12.90
C ASP A 57 41.39 -49.77 13.72
N GLY A 58 41.23 -49.77 15.06
CA GLY A 58 42.12 -50.35 16.09
C GLY A 58 43.47 -49.67 16.42
N PRO A 59 44.20 -50.11 17.48
CA PRO A 59 43.86 -51.11 18.51
C PRO A 59 44.15 -50.70 20.00
N ASN A 60 43.66 -51.56 20.90
CA ASN A 60 43.94 -51.79 22.33
C ASN A 60 45.18 -51.13 23.00
N ALA A 61 45.04 -50.67 24.25
CA ALA A 61 45.54 -51.37 25.46
C ALA A 61 45.65 -50.48 26.73
N GLU A 62 45.13 -51.04 27.84
CA GLU A 62 45.58 -50.97 29.25
C GLU A 62 45.52 -49.65 30.06
N LEU A 63 44.67 -49.54 31.09
CA LEU A 63 44.81 -50.02 32.49
C LEU A 63 45.89 -49.30 33.31
N ALA A 64 45.48 -48.39 34.21
CA ALA A 64 45.97 -48.29 35.60
C ALA A 64 45.22 -47.21 36.42
N ASP A 65 44.67 -47.66 37.55
CA ASP A 65 44.65 -47.05 38.89
C ASP A 65 43.99 -45.68 39.23
N ARG A 66 43.04 -45.80 40.17
CA ARG A 66 42.52 -44.81 41.16
C ARG A 66 43.63 -44.39 42.16
N PRO A 67 43.50 -43.36 43.05
CA PRO A 67 42.26 -42.89 43.69
C PRO A 67 42.12 -41.36 44.00
N GLU A 68 40.88 -41.01 44.40
CA GLU A 68 40.41 -39.95 45.32
C GLU A 68 41.25 -38.67 45.53
N TYR A 69 40.66 -37.50 45.26
CA TYR A 69 40.69 -36.36 46.20
C TYR A 69 39.47 -35.43 46.03
N ARG A 70 38.88 -35.10 47.19
CA ARG A 70 37.84 -34.10 47.43
C ARG A 70 38.33 -32.68 47.08
N GLY A 71 37.41 -31.82 46.65
CA GLY A 71 37.68 -30.37 46.61
C GLY A 71 36.55 -29.55 45.99
N CYS A 72 35.59 -29.13 46.82
CA CYS A 72 34.65 -28.06 46.52
C CYS A 72 35.39 -26.77 46.13
N TYR A 73 35.02 -26.12 45.02
CA TYR A 73 34.97 -24.65 44.96
C TYR A 73 33.87 -24.21 44.00
N LEU A 74 32.91 -23.47 44.56
CA LEU A 74 31.95 -22.62 43.84
C LEU A 74 32.71 -21.69 42.90
N VAL A 75 32.39 -21.72 41.61
CA VAL A 75 32.59 -20.58 40.71
C VAL A 75 31.20 -20.05 40.37
N ALA A 76 30.78 -19.05 41.13
CA ALA A 76 29.60 -18.26 40.85
C ALA A 76 29.87 -17.34 39.65
N CYS A 77 29.55 -17.80 38.44
CA CYS A 77 29.34 -16.91 37.30
C CYS A 77 27.99 -16.20 37.48
N GLY A 78 28.03 -15.07 38.19
CA GLY A 78 26.89 -14.18 38.40
C GLY A 78 26.47 -13.52 37.09
N SER A 79 25.49 -14.10 36.40
CA SER A 79 24.66 -13.32 35.47
C SER A 79 23.82 -12.35 36.30
N PRO A 80 23.86 -11.02 36.05
CA PRO A 80 23.05 -10.05 36.78
C PRO A 80 21.55 -10.34 36.68
N VAL A 81 21.13 -11.02 35.61
CA VAL A 81 19.74 -11.44 35.40
C VAL A 81 19.32 -12.54 36.39
N ALA A 82 20.23 -13.47 36.71
CA ALA A 82 19.97 -14.52 37.68
C ALA A 82 19.83 -13.96 39.10
N MET A 83 20.62 -12.93 39.46
CA MET A 83 20.48 -12.24 40.74
C MET A 83 19.17 -11.47 40.86
N ILE A 84 18.73 -10.79 39.79
CA ILE A 84 17.45 -10.05 39.78
C ILE A 84 16.26 -11.03 39.91
N LEU A 85 16.28 -12.15 39.18
CA LEU A 85 15.22 -13.16 39.27
C LEU A 85 15.16 -13.80 40.65
N PHE A 86 16.31 -14.10 41.27
CA PHE A 86 16.35 -14.67 42.62
C PHE A 86 15.82 -13.68 43.68
N PHE A 87 16.14 -12.39 43.52
CA PHE A 87 15.68 -11.35 44.44
C PHE A 87 14.16 -11.11 44.31
N VAL A 88 13.63 -11.08 43.08
CA VAL A 88 12.19 -10.91 42.84
C VAL A 88 11.39 -12.12 43.33
N SER A 89 11.87 -13.34 43.12
CA SER A 89 11.22 -14.56 43.66
C SER A 89 11.19 -14.57 45.18
N LYS A 90 12.26 -14.14 45.86
CA LYS A 90 12.31 -14.10 47.32
C LYS A 90 11.36 -13.03 47.91
N VAL A 91 11.32 -11.84 47.31
CA VAL A 91 10.41 -10.75 47.73
C VAL A 91 8.93 -11.09 47.49
N MET A 92 8.62 -11.87 46.44
CA MET A 92 7.26 -12.34 46.16
C MET A 92 6.81 -13.45 47.13
N LEU A 93 7.72 -14.35 47.54
CA LEU A 93 7.41 -15.40 48.51
C LEU A 93 7.06 -14.83 49.89
N ASP A 94 7.81 -13.81 50.36
CA ASP A 94 7.59 -13.18 51.67
C ASP A 94 6.28 -12.38 51.77
N ARG A 95 5.63 -12.09 50.64
CA ARG A 95 4.37 -11.30 50.58
C ARG A 95 3.11 -12.14 50.37
N GLY A 96 3.20 -13.47 50.38
CA GLY A 96 2.04 -14.34 50.17
C GLY A 96 1.37 -14.19 48.80
N ALA A 97 2.13 -13.73 47.80
CA ALA A 97 1.60 -13.53 46.45
C ALA A 97 1.31 -14.89 45.78
N ASN A 98 0.26 -14.93 44.97
CA ASN A 98 -0.15 -16.13 44.24
C ASN A 98 1.00 -16.60 43.32
N PRO A 99 1.48 -17.86 43.42
CA PRO A 99 2.63 -18.37 42.67
C PRO A 99 2.50 -18.25 41.15
N TRP A 100 1.27 -18.11 40.64
CA TRP A 100 1.00 -17.88 39.22
C TRP A 100 1.62 -16.58 38.67
N PHE A 101 1.78 -15.53 39.49
CA PHE A 101 2.41 -14.29 39.03
C PHE A 101 3.87 -14.48 38.64
N GLY A 102 4.61 -15.33 39.38
CA GLY A 102 6.01 -15.64 39.05
C GLY A 102 6.15 -16.31 37.68
N VAL A 103 5.22 -17.20 37.32
CA VAL A 103 5.21 -17.88 36.02
C VAL A 103 4.93 -16.89 34.89
N VAL A 104 3.96 -15.99 35.06
CA VAL A 104 3.62 -14.98 34.05
C VAL A 104 4.79 -14.03 33.80
N PHE A 105 5.48 -13.59 34.86
CA PHE A 105 6.67 -12.74 34.73
C PHE A 105 7.84 -13.45 34.06
N LEU A 106 8.06 -14.74 34.35
CA LEU A 106 9.10 -15.53 33.70
C LEU A 106 8.83 -15.69 32.19
N VAL A 107 7.59 -16.00 31.82
CA VAL A 107 7.19 -16.11 30.40
C VAL A 107 7.38 -14.78 29.67
N ALA A 108 6.95 -13.67 30.29
CA ALA A 108 7.14 -12.33 29.70
C ALA A 108 8.63 -11.98 29.50
N ALA A 109 9.49 -12.32 30.46
CA ALA A 109 10.93 -12.09 30.36
C ALA A 109 11.59 -12.94 29.25
N ILE A 110 11.17 -14.20 29.11
CA ILE A 110 11.64 -15.08 28.03
C ILE A 110 11.23 -14.51 26.66
N VAL A 111 9.97 -14.09 26.49
CA VAL A 111 9.47 -13.51 25.24
C VAL A 111 10.23 -12.22 24.89
N ALA A 112 10.48 -11.34 25.86
CA ALA A 112 11.26 -10.11 25.64
C ALA A 112 12.70 -10.40 25.21
N THR A 113 13.32 -11.44 25.79
CA THR A 113 14.69 -11.85 25.44
C THR A 113 14.76 -12.42 24.03
N ILE A 114 13.80 -13.28 23.65
CA ILE A 114 13.70 -13.84 22.30
C ILE A 114 13.50 -12.70 21.28
N ALA A 115 12.60 -11.75 21.55
CA ALA A 115 12.37 -10.61 20.66
C ALA A 115 13.64 -9.76 20.45
N SER A 116 14.44 -9.56 21.50
CA SER A 116 15.71 -8.82 21.43
C SER A 116 16.75 -9.55 20.57
N ILE A 117 16.87 -10.88 20.73
CA ILE A 117 17.77 -11.72 19.92
C ILE A 117 17.35 -11.72 18.43
N VAL A 118 16.05 -11.83 18.14
CA VAL A 118 15.52 -11.77 16.77
C VAL A 118 15.79 -10.41 16.14
N GLY A 119 15.65 -9.31 16.88
CA GLY A 119 15.99 -7.97 16.43
C GLY A 119 17.47 -7.83 16.04
N LEU A 120 18.37 -8.38 16.86
CA LEU A 120 19.82 -8.37 16.62
C LEU A 120 20.21 -9.22 15.39
N LEU A 121 19.58 -10.39 15.21
CA LEU A 121 19.80 -11.23 14.03
C LEU A 121 19.31 -10.55 12.74
N ARG A 122 18.16 -9.85 12.80
CA ARG A 122 17.62 -9.08 11.67
C ARG A 122 18.53 -7.92 11.28
N ALA A 123 19.10 -7.22 12.27
CA ALA A 123 20.07 -6.14 12.05
C ALA A 123 21.40 -6.64 11.47
N ARG A 124 21.85 -7.85 11.84
CA ARG A 124 23.10 -8.42 11.31
C ARG A 124 22.97 -8.91 9.87
N ASN A 125 21.81 -9.44 9.50
CA ASN A 125 21.55 -9.88 8.12
C ASN A 125 21.36 -8.72 7.15
N SER A 126 20.82 -7.56 7.59
CA SER A 126 20.66 -6.40 6.72
C SER A 126 22.01 -5.79 6.29
N VAL A 127 23.03 -5.84 7.15
CA VAL A 127 24.39 -5.34 6.81
C VAL A 127 25.08 -6.22 5.77
N LYS A 128 24.92 -7.55 5.84
CA LYS A 128 25.49 -8.47 4.83
C LYS A 128 24.84 -8.30 3.45
N LEU A 129 23.51 -8.13 3.41
CA LEU A 129 22.77 -7.90 2.16
C LEU A 129 23.15 -6.56 1.51
N ARG A 130 23.44 -5.52 2.31
CA ARG A 130 23.87 -4.20 1.81
C ARG A 130 25.24 -4.25 1.14
N ALA A 131 26.20 -4.94 1.75
CA ALA A 131 27.55 -5.09 1.19
C ALA A 131 27.58 -5.90 -0.12
N GLU A 132 26.64 -6.85 -0.28
CA GLU A 132 26.52 -7.65 -1.50
C GLU A 132 25.80 -6.89 -2.62
N TYR A 133 24.82 -6.06 -2.27
CA TYR A 133 24.11 -5.18 -3.20
C TYR A 133 25.03 -4.10 -3.80
N ASP A 134 25.85 -3.45 -2.97
CA ASP A 134 26.81 -2.43 -3.43
C ASP A 134 27.91 -3.03 -4.33
N ARG A 135 28.30 -4.30 -4.09
CA ARG A 135 29.25 -5.02 -4.96
C ARG A 135 28.69 -5.34 -6.34
N LYS A 136 27.37 -5.59 -6.44
CA LYS A 136 26.68 -5.86 -7.72
C LYS A 136 26.35 -4.56 -8.46
N ALA A 137 26.00 -3.48 -7.75
CA ALA A 137 25.70 -2.17 -8.34
C ALA A 137 26.92 -1.51 -9.01
N GLY A 138 28.14 -1.77 -8.52
CA GLY A 138 29.37 -1.22 -9.12
C GLY A 138 29.80 -1.87 -10.45
N LYS A 139 29.23 -3.02 -10.85
CA LYS A 139 29.62 -3.74 -12.09
C LYS A 139 28.62 -3.61 -13.25
N SER A 140 27.44 -3.02 -13.05
CA SER A 140 26.41 -2.91 -14.12
C SER A 140 26.40 -1.58 -14.86
N ALA A 141 27.36 -0.69 -14.61
CA ALA A 141 27.40 0.65 -15.21
C ALA A 141 28.22 0.72 -16.51
N GLN A 142 28.05 -0.22 -17.45
CA GLN A 142 28.54 -0.05 -18.83
C GLN A 142 27.92 -1.06 -19.82
N THR A 143 26.60 -1.10 -19.95
CA THR A 143 25.95 -1.79 -21.08
C THR A 143 24.71 -1.03 -21.51
N ASP A 144 24.64 -0.70 -22.81
CA ASP A 144 23.55 0.02 -23.48
C ASP A 144 22.17 -0.54 -23.08
N PRO A 145 21.25 0.30 -22.55
CA PRO A 145 19.94 -0.16 -22.06
C PRO A 145 18.95 -0.57 -23.17
N ASP A 146 19.32 -0.46 -24.45
CA ASP A 146 18.32 -0.35 -25.53
C ASP A 146 18.08 -1.63 -26.35
N LYS A 147 18.75 -2.75 -26.06
CA LYS A 147 18.68 -3.94 -26.94
C LYS A 147 18.06 -5.21 -26.36
N ASN A 148 17.85 -5.31 -25.05
CA ASN A 148 17.29 -6.53 -24.43
C ASN A 148 16.05 -6.32 -23.54
N ALA A 149 15.42 -5.13 -23.56
CA ALA A 149 14.14 -4.88 -22.88
C ALA A 149 12.91 -5.56 -23.55
N GLY A 150 13.15 -6.57 -24.41
CA GLY A 150 12.13 -7.30 -25.16
C GLY A 150 11.55 -8.53 -24.45
N LYS A 151 11.92 -8.79 -23.19
CA LYS A 151 11.38 -9.94 -22.42
C LYS A 151 10.64 -9.41 -21.18
N LEU A 152 9.32 -9.29 -21.34
CA LEU A 152 8.35 -8.81 -20.34
C LEU A 152 8.60 -7.37 -19.91
N SER A 153 8.33 -6.41 -20.79
CA SER A 153 8.13 -5.02 -20.36
C SER A 153 7.09 -5.02 -19.25
N ARG A 154 7.51 -4.68 -18.02
CA ARG A 154 6.58 -4.37 -16.92
C ARG A 154 5.48 -3.50 -17.51
N ILE A 155 4.22 -3.89 -17.28
CA ILE A 155 3.10 -3.04 -17.65
C ILE A 155 3.28 -1.85 -16.72
N ASP A 156 3.81 -0.73 -17.20
CA ASP A 156 4.10 0.46 -16.38
C ASP A 156 2.78 1.02 -15.85
N LEU A 157 2.25 0.37 -14.81
CA LEU A 157 0.95 0.66 -14.23
C LEU A 157 1.13 1.88 -13.34
N ASP A 158 0.22 2.82 -13.52
CA ASP A 158 0.20 4.05 -12.75
C ASP A 158 -0.05 3.73 -11.26
N HIS A 159 1.01 3.79 -10.46
CA HIS A 159 1.01 3.31 -9.06
C HIS A 159 -0.10 3.93 -8.21
N ARG A 160 -0.44 5.19 -8.49
CA ARG A 160 -1.50 5.91 -7.76
C ARG A 160 -2.86 5.22 -7.88
N ARG A 161 -3.12 4.43 -8.92
CA ARG A 161 -4.42 3.78 -9.12
C ARG A 161 -4.67 2.69 -8.08
N TYR A 162 -3.70 1.81 -7.83
CA TYR A 162 -3.87 0.78 -6.81
C TYR A 162 -3.65 1.33 -5.39
N GLU A 163 -2.75 2.29 -5.20
CA GLU A 163 -2.50 2.90 -3.88
C GLU A 163 -3.73 3.69 -3.39
N LEU A 164 -4.40 4.42 -4.29
CA LEU A 164 -5.64 5.08 -3.95
C LEU A 164 -6.70 4.08 -3.52
N VAL A 165 -6.94 3.04 -4.34
CA VAL A 165 -7.99 2.08 -4.02
C VAL A 165 -7.67 1.36 -2.71
N ALA A 166 -6.43 0.94 -2.47
CA ALA A 166 -6.03 0.34 -1.21
C ALA A 166 -6.30 1.29 -0.02
N GLY A 167 -5.89 2.56 -0.13
CA GLY A 167 -6.15 3.57 0.91
C GLY A 167 -7.64 3.82 1.15
N LEU A 168 -8.45 3.87 0.09
CA LEU A 168 -9.91 4.04 0.20
C LEU A 168 -10.59 2.81 0.80
N VAL A 169 -10.19 1.60 0.39
CA VAL A 169 -10.73 0.35 0.95
C VAL A 169 -10.39 0.26 2.43
N GLN A 170 -9.16 0.61 2.81
CA GLN A 170 -8.74 0.65 4.22
C GLN A 170 -9.55 1.69 5.01
N LEU A 171 -9.70 2.91 4.49
CA LEU A 171 -10.52 3.97 5.11
C LEU A 171 -11.97 3.51 5.31
N LEU A 172 -12.57 2.92 4.27
CA LEU A 172 -13.96 2.49 4.28
C LEU A 172 -14.18 1.22 5.09
N SER A 173 -13.17 0.37 5.27
CA SER A 173 -13.30 -0.86 6.07
C SER A 173 -13.71 -0.60 7.52
N ALA A 174 -13.40 0.59 8.05
CA ALA A 174 -13.86 1.01 9.37
C ALA A 174 -15.39 1.23 9.47
N ASP A 175 -16.06 1.50 8.35
CA ASP A 175 -17.47 1.90 8.29
C ASP A 175 -18.33 0.96 7.41
N ILE A 176 -17.73 -0.15 6.98
CA ILE A 176 -18.36 -1.25 6.27
C ILE A 176 -18.36 -2.48 7.20
N ARG A 177 -19.40 -3.31 7.12
CA ARG A 177 -19.42 -4.57 7.88
C ARG A 177 -18.36 -5.53 7.33
N SER A 178 -17.73 -6.34 8.17
CA SER A 178 -16.74 -7.34 7.72
C SER A 178 -17.27 -8.32 6.67
N ASP A 179 -18.57 -8.61 6.68
CA ASP A 179 -19.26 -9.48 5.73
C ASP A 179 -19.87 -8.75 4.51
N ALA A 180 -19.80 -7.41 4.48
CA ALA A 180 -20.39 -6.64 3.40
C ALA A 180 -19.50 -6.66 2.15
N LEU A 181 -20.14 -6.88 1.00
CA LEU A 181 -19.46 -6.91 -0.29
C LEU A 181 -19.13 -5.50 -0.76
N LEU A 182 -17.89 -5.34 -1.21
CA LEU A 182 -17.36 -4.15 -1.84
C LEU A 182 -17.04 -4.47 -3.31
N ALA A 183 -17.69 -3.75 -4.22
CA ALA A 183 -17.47 -3.88 -5.65
C ALA A 183 -16.50 -2.80 -6.15
N VAL A 184 -15.36 -3.23 -6.68
CA VAL A 184 -14.25 -2.40 -7.15
C VAL A 184 -14.09 -2.63 -8.65
N ASP A 185 -14.05 -1.56 -9.43
CA ASP A 185 -13.74 -1.56 -10.86
C ASP A 185 -12.63 -0.55 -11.13
N ILE A 186 -11.48 -1.02 -11.62
CA ILE A 186 -10.30 -0.22 -11.94
C ILE A 186 -9.91 -0.47 -13.40
N ASP A 187 -9.84 0.59 -14.19
CA ASP A 187 -9.23 0.58 -15.51
C ASP A 187 -7.76 0.97 -15.35
N PHE A 188 -6.84 0.16 -15.88
CA PHE A 188 -5.38 0.40 -15.87
C PHE A 188 -4.83 0.83 -17.22
N ARG A 189 -5.68 0.97 -18.24
CA ARG A 189 -5.25 1.44 -19.57
C ARG A 189 -4.78 2.88 -19.49
N ALA A 190 -3.87 3.26 -20.37
CA ALA A 190 -3.38 4.63 -20.50
C ALA A 190 -4.53 5.64 -20.65
N HIS A 191 -4.32 6.87 -20.13
CA HIS A 191 -5.35 7.92 -20.17
C HIS A 191 -5.70 8.37 -21.60
N ASP A 192 -4.75 8.24 -22.52
CA ASP A 192 -4.88 8.59 -23.94
C ASP A 192 -5.36 7.41 -24.82
N HIS A 193 -5.87 6.33 -24.20
CA HIS A 193 -6.41 5.19 -24.93
C HIS A 193 -7.52 5.61 -25.90
N ARG A 194 -7.53 5.03 -27.11
CA ARG A 194 -8.44 5.43 -28.21
C ARG A 194 -9.93 5.38 -27.83
N GLU A 195 -10.34 4.40 -27.03
CA GLU A 195 -11.74 4.28 -26.55
C GLU A 195 -12.17 5.40 -25.60
N LYS A 196 -11.21 6.04 -24.92
CA LYS A 196 -11.44 7.13 -23.97
C LYS A 196 -11.47 8.49 -24.67
N ARG A 197 -11.15 8.52 -25.97
CA ARG A 197 -11.02 9.73 -26.79
C ARG A 197 -12.40 10.27 -27.18
N LEU A 198 -12.62 11.54 -26.86
CA LEU A 198 -13.75 12.32 -27.36
C LEU A 198 -13.51 12.80 -28.79
N PRO A 199 -14.57 13.21 -29.51
CA PRO A 199 -14.44 13.84 -30.82
C PRO A 199 -13.44 15.00 -30.79
N THR A 200 -12.48 14.96 -31.72
CA THR A 200 -11.43 15.98 -31.87
C THR A 200 -12.06 17.33 -32.19
N ARG A 201 -11.63 18.38 -31.48
CA ARG A 201 -12.02 19.77 -31.78
C ARG A 201 -10.89 20.50 -32.49
N TYR A 202 -11.21 21.29 -33.49
CA TYR A 202 -10.27 22.18 -34.17
C TYR A 202 -10.40 23.59 -33.61
N ILE A 203 -9.29 24.22 -33.23
CA ILE A 203 -9.25 25.60 -32.75
C ILE A 203 -8.11 26.32 -33.49
N GLY A 204 -8.46 27.13 -34.49
CA GLY A 204 -7.51 27.73 -35.43
C GLY A 204 -6.71 26.64 -36.17
N ASP A 205 -5.38 26.80 -36.24
CA ASP A 205 -4.47 25.83 -36.89
C ASP A 205 -4.13 24.60 -36.01
N GLY A 206 -4.79 24.45 -34.88
CA GLY A 206 -4.52 23.39 -33.91
C GLY A 206 -5.65 22.38 -33.81
N ASN A 207 -5.29 21.13 -33.49
CA ASN A 207 -6.26 20.14 -33.05
C ASN A 207 -6.14 19.91 -31.53
N ILE A 208 -7.29 19.62 -30.94
CA ILE A 208 -7.44 19.33 -29.52
C ILE A 208 -8.11 17.98 -29.40
N ASN A 209 -7.35 17.02 -28.89
CA ASN A 209 -7.87 15.72 -28.50
C ASN A 209 -8.18 15.77 -27.00
N SER A 210 -9.41 15.49 -26.65
CA SER A 210 -9.83 15.36 -25.26
C SER A 210 -10.10 13.90 -24.94
N TYR A 211 -9.76 13.48 -23.73
CA TYR A 211 -9.96 12.13 -23.22
C TYR A 211 -10.70 12.21 -21.89
N ILE A 212 -11.66 11.31 -21.69
CA ILE A 212 -12.35 11.12 -20.42
C ILE A 212 -12.11 9.67 -19.98
N ASP A 213 -11.42 9.52 -18.87
CA ASP A 213 -11.05 8.22 -18.33
C ASP A 213 -11.79 7.96 -17.02
N HIS A 214 -12.79 7.08 -17.05
CA HIS A 214 -13.51 6.61 -15.87
C HIS A 214 -12.73 5.47 -15.22
N TRP A 215 -11.57 5.79 -14.64
CA TRP A 215 -10.62 4.75 -14.28
C TRP A 215 -10.92 4.05 -12.96
N LEU A 216 -11.76 4.62 -12.08
CA LEU A 216 -12.15 3.98 -10.83
C LEU A 216 -13.64 4.13 -10.57
N GLN A 217 -14.28 3.02 -10.21
CA GLN A 217 -15.60 2.97 -9.60
C GLN A 217 -15.61 2.01 -8.41
N LEU A 218 -15.89 2.56 -7.23
CA LEU A 218 -16.04 1.82 -5.99
C LEU A 218 -17.49 1.89 -5.51
N ARG A 219 -18.09 0.74 -5.19
CA ARG A 219 -19.50 0.65 -4.76
C ARG A 219 -19.62 -0.28 -3.56
N GLY A 220 -20.43 0.11 -2.59
CA GLY A 220 -20.66 -0.72 -1.42
C GLY A 220 -21.81 -0.23 -0.57
N ARG A 221 -21.90 -0.78 0.63
CA ARG A 221 -22.89 -0.42 1.62
C ARG A 221 -22.24 -0.23 2.99
N LEU A 222 -22.53 0.90 3.61
CA LEU A 222 -22.05 1.26 4.93
C LEU A 222 -22.84 0.52 6.01
N VAL A 223 -22.30 0.46 7.24
CA VAL A 223 -22.95 -0.15 8.42
C VAL A 223 -24.34 0.44 8.66
N ASP A 224 -24.49 1.73 8.39
CA ASP A 224 -25.72 2.50 8.56
C ASP A 224 -26.81 2.15 7.51
N GLY A 225 -26.45 1.34 6.52
CA GLY A 225 -27.28 0.86 5.44
C GLY A 225 -27.29 1.74 4.19
N THR A 226 -26.58 2.88 4.19
CA THR A 226 -26.40 3.79 3.06
C THR A 226 -25.59 3.11 1.97
N LYS A 227 -26.07 3.20 0.74
CA LYS A 227 -25.32 2.73 -0.42
C LYS A 227 -24.43 3.86 -0.89
N PHE A 228 -23.16 3.59 -1.12
CA PHE A 228 -22.24 4.59 -1.65
C PHE A 228 -21.73 4.18 -3.02
N THR A 229 -21.35 5.16 -3.82
CA THR A 229 -20.63 5.01 -5.07
C THR A 229 -19.60 6.12 -5.16
N ILE A 230 -18.33 5.76 -5.25
CA ILE A 230 -17.23 6.69 -5.50
C ILE A 230 -16.77 6.44 -6.93
N ARG A 231 -16.66 7.50 -7.73
CA ARG A 231 -16.08 7.44 -9.08
C ARG A 231 -14.98 8.47 -9.20
N LEU A 232 -13.86 8.07 -9.78
CA LEU A 232 -12.83 9.01 -10.20
C LEU A 232 -12.72 9.02 -11.72
N ILE A 233 -12.64 10.24 -12.25
CA ILE A 233 -12.59 10.53 -13.67
C ILE A 233 -11.35 11.39 -13.92
N GLU A 234 -10.47 10.93 -14.81
CA GLU A 234 -9.38 11.76 -15.32
C GLU A 234 -9.82 12.40 -16.64
N LYS A 235 -9.62 13.70 -16.77
CA LYS A 235 -9.86 14.46 -17.99
C LYS A 235 -8.51 14.95 -18.51
N GLN A 236 -8.13 14.49 -19.69
CA GLN A 236 -6.90 14.90 -20.34
C GLN A 236 -7.22 15.65 -21.63
N GLN A 237 -6.58 16.80 -21.84
CA GLN A 237 -6.69 17.58 -23.06
C GLN A 237 -5.29 17.72 -23.66
N LEU A 238 -5.08 17.11 -24.83
CA LEU A 238 -3.88 17.24 -25.63
C LEU A 238 -4.13 18.22 -26.77
N SER A 239 -3.49 19.38 -26.72
CA SER A 239 -3.46 20.34 -27.81
C SER A 239 -2.16 20.19 -28.60
N ARG A 240 -2.25 20.10 -29.92
CA ARG A 240 -1.10 20.11 -30.83
C ARG A 240 -1.25 21.26 -31.82
N ARG A 241 -0.21 22.10 -31.91
CA ARG A 241 -0.13 23.20 -32.88
C ARG A 241 1.15 23.10 -33.69
N GLN A 242 1.01 23.25 -35.00
CA GLN A 242 2.14 23.42 -35.90
C GLN A 242 2.45 24.90 -36.06
N LYS A 243 3.73 25.27 -35.98
CA LYS A 243 4.21 26.64 -36.20
C LYS A 243 5.47 26.60 -37.05
N ASN A 244 5.60 27.52 -37.99
CA ASN A 244 6.84 27.72 -38.72
C ASN A 244 7.73 28.68 -37.92
N SER A 245 9.03 28.42 -37.82
CA SER A 245 9.99 29.38 -37.31
C SER A 245 10.37 30.40 -38.37
N ALA A 246 11.02 31.50 -37.96
CA ALA A 246 11.52 32.52 -38.88
C ALA A 246 12.44 31.95 -39.99
N SER A 247 13.15 30.86 -39.70
CA SER A 247 13.98 30.12 -40.68
C SER A 247 13.22 29.18 -41.62
N GLY A 248 11.87 29.16 -41.58
CA GLY A 248 11.04 28.24 -42.37
C GLY A 248 10.89 26.84 -41.77
N LYS A 249 11.64 26.47 -40.73
CA LYS A 249 11.53 25.13 -40.08
C LYS A 249 10.19 24.96 -39.37
N GLN A 250 9.51 23.85 -39.67
CA GLN A 250 8.28 23.46 -39.00
C GLN A 250 8.56 22.96 -37.57
N LYS A 251 7.82 23.48 -36.60
CA LYS A 251 7.87 23.09 -35.18
C LYS A 251 6.50 22.64 -34.72
N ILE A 252 6.45 21.51 -34.03
CA ILE A 252 5.25 21.01 -33.36
C ILE A 252 5.34 21.42 -31.89
N LYS A 253 4.28 22.08 -31.39
CA LYS A 253 4.12 22.36 -29.97
C LYS A 253 2.97 21.53 -29.43
N THR A 254 3.21 20.79 -28.36
CA THR A 254 2.21 20.03 -27.63
C THR A 254 1.98 20.67 -26.26
N LYS A 255 0.73 20.64 -25.81
CA LYS A 255 0.36 21.03 -24.44
C LYS A 255 -0.63 20.02 -23.91
N THR A 256 -0.31 19.44 -22.76
CA THR A 256 -1.20 18.54 -22.03
C THR A 256 -1.79 19.30 -20.85
N LYS A 257 -3.10 19.26 -20.71
CA LYS A 257 -3.80 19.67 -19.49
C LYS A 257 -4.46 18.44 -18.90
N THR A 258 -4.27 18.23 -17.62
CA THR A 258 -4.88 17.13 -16.88
C THR A 258 -5.72 17.72 -15.76
N SER A 259 -6.92 17.20 -15.58
CA SER A 259 -7.73 17.48 -14.41
C SER A 259 -8.40 16.20 -13.93
N SER A 260 -8.49 16.06 -12.62
CA SER A 260 -9.12 14.93 -11.98
C SER A 260 -10.44 15.37 -11.38
N GLU A 261 -11.42 14.47 -11.40
CA GLU A 261 -12.74 14.70 -10.86
C GLU A 261 -13.18 13.51 -10.03
N ALA A 262 -13.49 13.76 -8.75
CA ALA A 262 -14.05 12.78 -7.85
C ALA A 262 -15.56 13.04 -7.69
N ILE A 263 -16.34 11.97 -7.80
CA ILE A 263 -17.79 11.99 -7.65
C ILE A 263 -18.15 11.00 -6.55
N LEU A 264 -18.70 11.49 -5.45
CA LEU A 264 -19.23 10.69 -4.36
C LEU A 264 -20.76 10.75 -4.41
N THR A 265 -21.41 9.60 -4.49
CA THR A 265 -22.86 9.48 -4.43
C THR A 265 -23.25 8.63 -3.24
N LEU A 266 -24.08 9.17 -2.37
CA LEU A 266 -24.69 8.49 -1.23
C LEU A 266 -26.19 8.34 -1.45
N LYS A 267 -26.70 7.12 -1.41
CA LYS A 267 -28.13 6.82 -1.44
C LYS A 267 -28.57 6.37 -0.05
N VAL A 268 -29.24 7.27 0.65
CA VAL A 268 -29.65 7.10 2.04
C VAL A 268 -31.09 6.60 2.16
N LYS A 269 -31.47 6.09 3.34
CA LYS A 269 -32.87 5.73 3.61
C LYS A 269 -33.63 6.98 4.05
N PRO A 270 -34.76 7.35 3.40
CA PRO A 270 -35.51 8.57 3.73
C PRO A 270 -36.05 8.56 5.16
N LYS A 271 -36.40 7.39 5.71
CA LYS A 271 -36.83 7.23 7.12
C LYS A 271 -35.79 7.75 8.12
N ARG A 272 -34.50 7.70 7.78
CA ARG A 272 -33.41 8.11 8.67
C ARG A 272 -33.02 9.58 8.49
N TYR A 273 -33.25 10.13 7.31
CA TYR A 273 -32.83 11.47 6.92
C TYR A 273 -33.98 12.20 6.20
N PRO A 274 -35.07 12.53 6.92
CA PRO A 274 -36.29 13.05 6.30
C PRO A 274 -36.11 14.46 5.72
N ARG A 275 -35.16 15.25 6.24
CA ARG A 275 -34.95 16.65 5.85
C ARG A 275 -33.86 16.85 4.80
N ILE A 276 -33.31 15.79 4.22
CA ILE A 276 -32.18 15.90 3.28
C ILE A 276 -32.50 16.80 2.08
N ALA A 277 -33.73 16.71 1.55
CA ALA A 277 -34.19 17.52 0.43
C ALA A 277 -34.32 19.02 0.78
N GLN A 278 -34.56 19.35 2.05
CA GLN A 278 -34.72 20.74 2.51
C GLN A 278 -33.37 21.44 2.72
N GLN A 279 -32.27 20.70 2.78
CA GLN A 279 -30.96 21.24 3.14
C GLN A 279 -30.13 21.72 1.97
N HIS A 280 -30.60 21.55 0.74
CA HIS A 280 -29.87 21.88 -0.48
C HIS A 280 -29.24 23.30 -0.44
N GLU A 281 -29.96 24.29 0.06
CA GLU A 281 -29.50 25.70 0.07
C GLU A 281 -28.35 25.98 1.06
N VAL A 282 -28.19 25.15 2.09
CA VAL A 282 -27.20 25.36 3.17
C VAL A 282 -26.01 24.40 3.04
N MET A 283 -26.07 23.42 2.13
CA MET A 283 -25.05 22.35 2.06
C MET A 283 -23.65 22.86 1.76
N ASP A 284 -23.52 23.87 0.90
CA ASP A 284 -22.23 24.42 0.49
C ASP A 284 -21.40 24.94 1.67
N GLN A 285 -22.06 25.37 2.76
CA GLN A 285 -21.39 25.87 3.96
C GLN A 285 -20.75 24.76 4.80
N TYR A 286 -21.23 23.52 4.67
CA TYR A 286 -20.76 22.37 5.46
C TYR A 286 -19.70 21.55 4.75
N VAL A 287 -19.57 21.71 3.44
CA VAL A 287 -18.63 20.94 2.65
C VAL A 287 -17.24 21.56 2.75
N LYS A 288 -16.30 20.82 3.33
CA LYS A 288 -14.90 21.21 3.42
C LYS A 288 -14.09 20.40 2.41
N MET A 289 -13.38 21.11 1.53
CA MET A 289 -12.43 20.53 0.57
C MET A 289 -11.00 20.93 0.95
N PRO A 290 -9.98 20.14 0.58
CA PRO A 290 -8.60 20.57 0.71
C PRO A 290 -8.33 21.76 -0.23
N GLU A 291 -7.38 22.64 0.12
CA GLU A 291 -7.12 23.90 -0.61
C GLU A 291 -6.82 23.71 -2.11
N TRP A 292 -6.28 22.56 -2.49
CA TRP A 292 -5.91 22.21 -3.85
C TRP A 292 -7.05 21.55 -4.66
N ALA A 293 -8.20 21.28 -4.03
CA ALA A 293 -9.39 20.73 -4.67
C ALA A 293 -10.56 21.72 -4.61
N VAL A 294 -11.29 21.81 -5.71
CA VAL A 294 -12.42 22.72 -5.87
C VAL A 294 -13.72 21.93 -5.86
N LEU A 295 -14.67 22.35 -5.03
CA LEU A 295 -16.03 21.82 -5.05
C LEU A 295 -16.74 22.27 -6.34
N LYS A 296 -17.24 21.33 -7.15
CA LYS A 296 -17.99 21.61 -8.38
C LYS A 296 -19.49 21.72 -8.16
N SER A 297 -20.07 20.76 -7.46
CA SER A 297 -21.50 20.75 -7.15
C SER A 297 -21.80 19.87 -5.93
N VAL A 298 -22.86 20.25 -5.23
CA VAL A 298 -23.54 19.44 -4.22
C VAL A 298 -24.98 19.31 -4.67
N ASP A 299 -25.37 18.11 -5.11
CA ASP A 299 -26.69 17.87 -5.68
C ASP A 299 -27.48 16.93 -4.78
N VAL A 300 -28.71 17.31 -4.43
CA VAL A 300 -29.65 16.46 -3.68
C VAL A 300 -30.83 16.11 -4.57
N SER A 301 -30.97 14.82 -4.87
CA SER A 301 -32.10 14.30 -5.65
C SER A 301 -32.84 13.24 -4.83
N GLY A 302 -33.88 13.69 -4.11
CA GLY A 302 -34.64 12.84 -3.20
C GLY A 302 -33.76 12.21 -2.11
N PRO A 303 -33.65 10.87 -2.03
CA PRO A 303 -32.79 10.18 -1.05
C PRO A 303 -31.32 10.08 -1.49
N GLN A 304 -30.91 10.75 -2.56
CA GLN A 304 -29.56 10.68 -3.10
C GLN A 304 -28.84 12.02 -2.92
N LEU A 305 -27.69 11.98 -2.25
CA LEU A 305 -26.73 13.08 -2.16
C LEU A 305 -25.58 12.79 -3.12
N THR A 306 -25.23 13.74 -3.98
CA THR A 306 -24.10 13.65 -4.91
C THR A 306 -23.17 14.82 -4.69
N LEU A 307 -21.91 14.53 -4.43
CA LEU A 307 -20.84 15.50 -4.21
C LEU A 307 -19.83 15.37 -5.33
N ARG A 308 -19.53 16.46 -6.04
CA ARG A 308 -18.55 16.49 -7.13
C ARG A 308 -17.44 17.46 -6.79
N SER A 309 -16.20 16.99 -6.84
CA SER A 309 -15.00 17.82 -6.64
C SER A 309 -14.04 17.63 -7.80
N THR A 310 -13.21 18.64 -8.09
CA THR A 310 -12.20 18.59 -9.14
C THR A 310 -10.87 19.13 -8.64
N THR A 311 -9.79 18.67 -9.23
CA THR A 311 -8.48 19.30 -9.07
C THR A 311 -7.77 19.40 -10.42
N THR A 312 -6.93 20.42 -10.56
CA THR A 312 -5.96 20.56 -11.66
C THR A 312 -4.52 20.34 -11.19
N SER A 313 -4.32 20.19 -9.89
CA SER A 313 -3.02 19.95 -9.29
C SER A 313 -2.62 18.50 -9.50
N VAL A 314 -1.32 18.24 -9.62
CA VAL A 314 -0.79 16.88 -9.57
C VAL A 314 -1.00 16.36 -8.14
N TRP A 315 -1.50 15.13 -8.03
CA TRP A 315 -1.77 14.47 -6.76
C TRP A 315 -1.27 13.03 -6.82
N SER A 316 -0.90 12.49 -5.67
CA SER A 316 -0.48 11.11 -5.47
C SER A 316 -1.45 10.41 -4.52
N ALA A 317 -1.39 9.09 -4.46
CA ALA A 317 -2.24 8.34 -3.54
C ALA A 317 -1.36 7.54 -2.59
N GLY A 318 -1.52 7.79 -1.29
CA GLY A 318 -0.68 7.18 -0.27
C GLY A 318 0.55 8.01 0.06
N ALA A 319 1.09 7.75 1.24
CA ALA A 319 2.47 8.12 1.52
C ALA A 319 3.29 7.27 0.56
N GLU A 320 3.84 7.86 -0.51
CA GLU A 320 5.03 7.28 -1.11
C GLU A 320 5.92 6.92 0.06
N LEU A 321 6.15 5.61 0.25
CA LEU A 321 7.13 5.11 1.19
C LEU A 321 8.41 5.79 0.76
N SER A 322 8.69 6.93 1.38
CA SER A 322 9.88 7.72 1.17
C SER A 322 10.96 6.68 1.35
N LYS A 323 11.69 6.35 0.27
CA LYS A 323 12.67 5.28 0.30
C LYS A 323 13.47 5.47 1.59
N GLU A 324 13.50 4.47 2.46
CA GLU A 324 14.06 4.60 3.80
C GLU A 324 15.44 5.28 3.71
N GLY A 325 15.53 6.56 4.11
CA GLY A 325 16.75 7.37 4.02
C GLY A 325 16.67 8.63 3.15
N GLU A 326 15.65 8.81 2.32
CA GLU A 326 15.42 10.06 1.59
C GLU A 326 14.39 10.89 2.35
N THR A 327 14.83 11.99 2.98
CA THR A 327 13.91 12.93 3.63
C THR A 327 12.92 13.41 2.57
N PRO A 328 11.61 13.15 2.73
CA PRO A 328 10.63 13.60 1.77
C PRO A 328 10.77 15.12 1.64
N LYS A 329 11.06 15.61 0.44
CA LYS A 329 10.98 17.05 0.17
C LYS A 329 9.59 17.49 0.61
N GLU A 330 9.50 18.49 1.48
CA GLU A 330 8.22 18.97 2.05
C GLU A 330 7.16 19.28 0.97
N ASP A 331 7.62 19.59 -0.25
CA ASP A 331 6.75 19.86 -1.40
C ASP A 331 6.12 18.61 -2.07
N ALA A 332 6.63 17.40 -1.79
CA ALA A 332 6.32 16.19 -2.56
C ALA A 332 4.95 15.56 -2.25
N ILE A 333 4.38 15.77 -1.05
CA ILE A 333 3.08 15.19 -0.65
C ILE A 333 2.10 16.28 -0.24
N LYS A 334 1.95 17.33 -1.07
CA LYS A 334 0.96 18.38 -0.79
C LYS A 334 -0.47 17.96 -1.14
N CYS A 335 -0.65 17.00 -2.05
CA CYS A 335 -1.95 16.62 -2.59
C CYS A 335 -2.15 15.10 -2.52
N ASP A 336 -2.70 14.60 -1.42
CA ASP A 336 -3.08 13.19 -1.26
C ASP A 336 -4.52 12.92 -1.73
N GLY A 337 -4.66 12.04 -2.71
CA GLY A 337 -5.95 11.61 -3.24
C GLY A 337 -6.82 10.86 -2.24
N VAL A 338 -6.21 10.12 -1.29
CA VAL A 338 -6.98 9.40 -0.24
C VAL A 338 -7.62 10.44 0.69
N GLN A 339 -6.83 11.41 1.18
CA GLN A 339 -7.33 12.52 1.97
C GLN A 339 -8.45 13.30 1.27
N TRP A 340 -8.32 13.55 -0.04
CA TRP A 340 -9.35 14.24 -0.81
C TRP A 340 -10.72 13.56 -0.76
N VAL A 341 -10.76 12.25 -1.05
CA VAL A 341 -12.01 11.48 -1.00
C VAL A 341 -12.49 11.30 0.45
N ALA A 342 -11.57 11.16 1.41
CA ALA A 342 -11.93 11.11 2.83
C ALA A 342 -12.64 12.40 3.28
N MET A 343 -12.13 13.58 2.88
CA MET A 343 -12.79 14.86 3.17
C MET A 343 -14.16 14.98 2.50
N MET A 344 -14.33 14.43 1.29
CA MET A 344 -15.65 14.32 0.65
C MET A 344 -16.62 13.46 1.46
N LEU A 345 -16.18 12.31 1.97
CA LEU A 345 -16.99 11.41 2.80
C LEU A 345 -17.38 12.08 4.12
N VAL A 346 -16.42 12.66 4.85
CA VAL A 346 -16.66 13.36 6.13
C VAL A 346 -17.62 14.54 5.92
N SER A 347 -17.42 15.35 4.88
CA SER A 347 -18.32 16.45 4.55
C SER A 347 -19.74 15.97 4.27
N SER A 348 -19.87 14.87 3.53
CA SER A 348 -21.18 14.27 3.25
C SER A 348 -21.85 13.75 4.53
N TYR A 349 -21.09 13.20 5.47
CA TYR A 349 -21.63 12.77 6.77
C TYR A 349 -22.08 13.94 7.64
N GLU A 350 -21.36 15.06 7.65
CA GLU A 350 -21.79 16.26 8.38
C GLU A 350 -23.11 16.81 7.81
N VAL A 351 -23.25 16.82 6.47
CA VAL A 351 -24.52 17.15 5.81
C VAL A 351 -25.63 16.18 6.26
N LEU A 352 -25.36 14.86 6.21
CA LEU A 352 -26.36 13.86 6.64
C LEU A 352 -26.73 13.99 8.12
N LYS A 353 -25.77 14.31 9.00
CA LYS A 353 -25.99 14.52 10.43
C LYS A 353 -26.95 15.67 10.69
N ARG A 354 -26.86 16.76 9.91
CA ARG A 354 -27.78 17.89 9.98
C ARG A 354 -29.18 17.55 9.48
N SER A 355 -29.30 16.59 8.57
CA SER A 355 -30.58 16.20 7.95
C SER A 355 -31.46 15.26 8.78
N ARG A 356 -30.93 14.76 9.91
CA ARG A 356 -31.70 14.03 10.92
C ARG A 356 -32.59 15.01 11.69
#